data_AF-A0AA95K507-F1
#
_entry.id   AF-A0AA95K507-F1
#
_cell.length_a   1.000
_cell.length_b   1.000
_cell.length_c   1.000
_cell.angle_alpha   90.00
_cell.angle_beta   90.00
_cell.angle_gamma   90.00
#
_symmetry.space_group_name_H-M   'P 1'
#
loop_
_entity.id
_entity.type
_entity.pdbx_description
1 polymer ?
#
loop_
_entity_poly.entity_id
_entity_poly.type
_entity_poly.pdbx_seq_one_letter_code
_entity_poly.pdbx_strand_id
1 'polypeptide(L)'
;MTLENHIPFGLRLEDHTFIDVTDVAKGKQCGCICPSCHIPLVARKGNVNRWHFAHSSRKVDIVDQECEFSFFVSVRAMAKQLIDTKLLITLPQWHGRLIERLHNTVFSEDYWITNSHDICLDNIRKEYSFENTLVDIYGNIDKYPFLIYFTHPGRSLPENLLTPELEQCGILEIKLDNTRRLYSKENTANVKFIDELKDFLQHDSDSKQWIFHPRKNSEAMKAQKRLDERIKNHIPPQSHTQEKCKQNVQDSSPRQEKDKNYQCLNCQWKWVGLVHARLECPQCHRDHLYIRNI
;
A
#
# COMPACT_ATOMS: atom_id res chain seq x y z
N MET A 1 -0.99 16.15 -23.90
CA MET A 1 0.25 15.71 -23.22
C MET A 1 -0.18 14.99 -21.95
N THR A 2 0.14 13.71 -21.83
CA THR A 2 -0.07 12.96 -20.59
C THR A 2 0.78 13.59 -19.48
N LEU A 3 0.34 13.48 -18.23
CA LEU A 3 1.04 13.96 -17.03
C LEU A 3 2.42 13.29 -16.82
N GLU A 4 2.79 12.35 -17.68
CA GLU A 4 4.04 11.58 -17.61
C GLU A 4 5.27 12.41 -17.92
N ASN A 5 5.15 13.47 -18.72
CA ASN A 5 6.29 14.31 -19.12
C ASN A 5 6.45 15.58 -18.27
N HIS A 6 5.65 15.77 -17.22
CA HIS A 6 5.83 16.88 -16.29
C HIS A 6 6.85 16.50 -15.22
N ILE A 7 7.94 17.25 -15.13
CA ILE A 7 8.98 17.02 -14.13
C ILE A 7 8.79 18.05 -13.01
N PRO A 8 8.43 17.65 -11.78
CA PRO A 8 8.24 18.59 -10.68
C PRO A 8 9.55 19.17 -10.13
N PHE A 9 10.62 18.38 -10.12
CA PHE A 9 11.90 18.74 -9.51
C PHE A 9 13.04 18.62 -10.53
N GLY A 10 13.83 19.70 -10.66
CA GLY A 10 15.03 19.73 -11.49
C GLY A 10 16.28 19.64 -10.62
N LEU A 11 17.37 19.08 -11.15
CA LEU A 11 18.68 19.15 -10.50
C LEU A 11 19.35 20.48 -10.91
N ARG A 12 19.57 21.38 -9.95
CA ARG A 12 20.28 22.63 -10.16
C ARG A 12 21.79 22.36 -10.20
N LEU A 13 22.45 22.82 -11.25
CA LEU A 13 23.88 22.55 -11.47
C LEU A 13 24.82 23.36 -10.57
N GLU A 14 24.36 24.51 -10.06
CA GLU A 14 25.18 25.41 -9.25
C GLU A 14 25.61 24.78 -7.91
N ASP A 15 24.68 24.08 -7.25
CA ASP A 15 24.88 23.52 -5.92
C ASP A 15 24.54 22.02 -5.84
N HIS A 16 24.25 21.38 -6.98
CA HIS A 16 23.86 19.98 -7.08
C HIS A 16 22.64 19.60 -6.20
N THR A 17 21.71 20.54 -6.02
CA THR A 17 20.46 20.29 -5.27
C THR A 17 19.27 20.10 -6.20
N PHE A 18 18.35 19.20 -5.82
CA PHE A 18 17.03 19.13 -6.41
C PHE A 18 16.20 20.32 -5.92
N ILE A 19 15.51 20.98 -6.84
CA ILE A 19 14.73 22.18 -6.55
C ILE A 19 13.34 22.10 -7.19
N ASP A 20 12.35 22.63 -6.48
CA ASP A 20 10.98 22.78 -6.97
C ASP A 20 10.95 23.83 -8.07
N VAL A 21 10.14 23.59 -9.11
CA VAL A 21 9.95 24.54 -10.20
C VAL A 21 9.50 25.92 -9.69
N THR A 22 8.77 25.99 -8.57
CA THR A 22 8.35 27.25 -7.95
C THR A 22 9.52 28.16 -7.58
N ASP A 23 10.68 27.61 -7.22
CA ASP A 23 11.84 28.33 -6.68
C ASP A 23 12.90 28.73 -7.71
N VAL A 24 12.64 28.51 -9.01
CA VAL A 24 13.58 28.88 -10.09
C VAL A 24 13.06 29.99 -11.01
N ALA A 25 13.93 30.64 -11.77
CA ALA A 25 13.51 31.56 -12.82
C ALA A 25 12.69 30.85 -13.91
N LYS A 26 11.72 31.55 -14.53
CA LYS A 26 10.93 31.02 -15.65
C LYS A 26 11.85 30.76 -16.86
N GLY A 27 11.57 29.69 -17.60
CA GLY A 27 12.25 29.37 -18.85
C GLY A 27 13.60 28.67 -18.66
N LYS A 28 14.52 28.87 -19.60
CA LYS A 28 15.87 28.25 -19.61
C LYS A 28 16.80 28.79 -18.53
N GLN A 29 16.47 29.96 -17.97
CA GLN A 29 17.23 30.59 -16.89
C GLN A 29 17.15 29.82 -15.56
N CYS A 30 16.31 28.77 -15.47
CA CYS A 30 16.27 27.92 -14.27
C CYS A 30 17.58 27.16 -13.99
N GLY A 31 18.46 26.98 -14.98
CA GLY A 31 19.77 26.33 -14.79
C GLY A 31 19.68 24.86 -14.33
N CYS A 32 18.54 24.22 -14.54
CA CYS A 32 18.28 22.86 -14.08
C CYS A 32 18.45 21.82 -15.20
N ILE A 33 18.82 20.60 -14.82
CA ILE A 33 18.85 19.42 -15.69
C ILE A 33 17.88 18.34 -15.20
N CYS A 34 17.45 17.46 -16.11
CA CYS A 34 16.58 16.32 -15.81
C CYS A 34 17.32 15.30 -14.92
N PRO A 35 16.76 14.88 -13.78
CA PRO A 35 17.35 13.82 -12.96
C PRO A 35 17.45 12.44 -13.64
N SER A 36 16.71 12.23 -14.74
CA SER A 36 16.71 10.97 -15.50
C SER A 36 17.79 10.96 -16.59
N CYS A 37 17.65 11.85 -17.58
CA CYS A 37 18.50 11.88 -18.78
C CYS A 37 19.59 12.97 -18.77
N HIS A 38 19.65 13.80 -17.72
CA HIS A 38 20.61 14.91 -17.58
C HIS A 38 20.52 16.00 -18.66
N ILE A 39 19.49 15.99 -19.51
CA ILE A 39 19.25 17.03 -20.52
C ILE A 39 18.76 18.32 -19.83
N PRO A 40 19.18 19.52 -20.28
CA PRO A 40 18.72 20.79 -19.71
C PRO A 40 17.20 20.97 -19.78
N LEU A 41 16.64 21.51 -18.71
CA LEU A 41 15.22 21.75 -18.52
C LEU A 41 14.82 23.21 -18.82
N VAL A 42 13.52 23.41 -18.95
CA VAL A 42 12.84 24.71 -19.07
C VAL A 42 11.74 24.74 -18.03
N ALA A 43 11.77 25.73 -17.13
CA ALA A 43 10.70 25.93 -16.16
C ALA A 43 9.48 26.56 -16.83
N ARG A 44 8.39 25.80 -16.99
CA ARG A 44 7.13 26.25 -17.57
C ARG A 44 6.22 26.80 -16.49
N LYS A 45 6.25 28.14 -16.35
CA LYS A 45 5.39 28.89 -15.43
C LYS A 45 4.35 29.71 -16.18
N GLY A 46 3.07 29.42 -15.96
CA GLY A 46 1.93 30.09 -16.59
C GLY A 46 0.70 30.07 -15.68
N ASN A 47 -0.40 30.66 -16.14
CA ASN A 47 -1.58 30.87 -15.28
C ASN A 47 -2.58 29.70 -15.30
N VAL A 48 -2.44 28.78 -16.25
CA VAL A 48 -3.43 27.72 -16.52
C VAL A 48 -3.01 26.38 -15.94
N ASN A 49 -1.85 25.88 -16.36
CA ASN A 49 -1.35 24.58 -15.94
C ASN A 49 -0.44 24.72 -14.72
N ARG A 50 -0.43 23.70 -13.86
CA ARG A 50 0.56 23.55 -12.79
C ARG A 50 1.97 23.73 -13.36
N TRP A 51 2.76 24.52 -12.64
CA TRP A 51 4.15 24.77 -13.02
C TRP A 51 4.93 23.45 -12.99
N HIS A 52 5.77 23.25 -14.00
CA HIS A 52 6.58 22.04 -14.16
C HIS A 52 7.83 22.36 -14.98
N PHE A 53 8.82 21.49 -14.88
CA PHE A 53 9.93 21.46 -15.82
C PHE A 53 9.58 20.60 -17.04
N ALA A 54 10.14 20.99 -18.18
CA ALA A 54 10.10 20.23 -19.42
C ALA A 54 11.49 20.25 -20.08
N HIS A 55 11.82 19.26 -20.90
CA HIS A 55 13.08 19.24 -21.64
C HIS A 55 13.22 20.44 -22.61
N SER A 56 14.41 21.02 -22.66
CA SER A 56 14.73 22.16 -23.53
C SER A 56 14.93 21.80 -25.01
N SER A 57 15.29 20.54 -25.28
CA SER A 57 15.48 20.01 -26.64
C SER A 57 14.50 18.88 -26.91
N ARG A 58 14.07 18.75 -28.16
CA ARG A 58 13.25 17.65 -28.66
C ARG A 58 14.11 16.57 -29.33
N LYS A 59 15.17 16.07 -28.66
CA LYS A 59 15.73 14.76 -29.06
C LYS A 59 14.74 13.68 -28.61
N VAL A 60 13.65 13.57 -29.38
CA VAL A 60 12.42 12.86 -29.00
C VAL A 60 12.72 11.42 -28.59
N ASP A 61 13.55 10.72 -29.35
CA ASP A 61 13.77 9.28 -29.14
C ASP A 61 14.49 8.95 -27.81
N ILE A 62 15.52 9.72 -27.45
CA ILE A 62 16.26 9.53 -26.17
C ILE A 62 15.41 9.98 -24.99
N VAL A 63 14.71 11.10 -25.13
CA VAL A 63 13.86 11.65 -24.07
C VAL A 63 12.69 10.70 -23.79
N ASP A 64 12.02 10.19 -24.81
CA ASP A 64 10.83 9.34 -24.59
C ASP A 64 11.19 8.02 -23.92
N GLN A 65 12.35 7.42 -24.26
CA GLN A 65 12.81 6.18 -23.62
C GLN A 65 13.36 6.40 -22.20
N GLU A 66 14.27 7.36 -22.01
CA GLU A 66 14.92 7.57 -20.70
C GLU A 66 14.05 8.35 -19.70
N CYS A 67 13.00 9.04 -20.17
CA CYS A 67 12.17 9.90 -19.33
C CYS A 67 10.72 9.45 -19.19
N GLU A 68 10.37 8.23 -19.62
CA GLU A 68 9.06 7.60 -19.39
C GLU A 68 8.63 7.74 -17.92
N PHE A 69 9.57 7.56 -16.99
CA PHE A 69 9.35 7.67 -15.54
C PHE A 69 9.95 8.93 -14.90
N SER A 70 10.28 9.96 -15.68
CA SER A 70 11.01 11.15 -15.21
C SER A 70 10.32 11.89 -14.05
N PHE A 71 8.98 11.92 -14.02
CA PHE A 71 8.22 12.39 -12.87
C PHE A 71 8.67 11.66 -11.59
N PHE A 72 8.60 10.34 -11.57
CA PHE A 72 8.91 9.53 -10.39
C PHE A 72 10.39 9.54 -10.02
N VAL A 73 11.28 9.55 -11.02
CA VAL A 73 12.73 9.67 -10.79
C VAL A 73 13.03 10.99 -10.07
N SER A 74 12.42 12.10 -10.51
CA SER A 74 12.59 13.41 -9.86
C SER A 74 11.98 13.46 -8.45
N VAL A 75 10.82 12.84 -8.23
CA VAL A 75 10.18 12.75 -6.91
C VAL A 75 11.02 11.93 -5.95
N ARG A 76 11.51 10.76 -6.36
CA ARG A 76 12.40 9.90 -5.56
C ARG A 76 13.69 10.64 -5.19
N ALA A 77 14.27 11.36 -6.15
CA ALA A 77 15.48 12.15 -5.92
C ALA A 77 15.25 13.25 -4.87
N MET A 78 14.16 14.01 -5.01
CA MET A 78 13.76 15.01 -4.02
C MET A 78 13.44 14.38 -2.65
N ALA A 79 12.73 13.25 -2.61
CA ALA A 79 12.40 12.56 -1.36
C ALA A 79 13.66 12.20 -0.56
N LYS A 80 14.69 11.66 -1.22
CA LYS A 80 16.00 11.41 -0.58
C LYS A 80 16.66 12.70 -0.10
N GLN A 81 16.55 13.80 -0.85
CA GLN A 81 17.11 15.08 -0.41
C GLN A 81 16.40 15.62 0.83
N LEU A 82 15.07 15.52 0.88
CA LEU A 82 14.24 15.99 1.99
C LEU A 82 14.47 15.22 3.29
N ILE A 83 14.74 13.93 3.19
CA ILE A 83 15.06 13.08 4.33
C ILE A 83 16.53 13.30 4.66
N ASP A 84 16.82 14.03 5.75
CA ASP A 84 18.18 14.40 6.12
C ASP A 84 18.67 13.66 7.37
N THR A 85 18.89 14.34 8.50
CA THR A 85 19.44 13.72 9.73
C THR A 85 18.43 12.94 10.55
N LYS A 86 17.15 13.37 10.50
CA LYS A 86 16.03 12.75 11.21
C LYS A 86 14.79 12.70 10.32
N LEU A 87 13.95 11.70 10.54
CA LEU A 87 12.66 11.56 9.87
C LEU A 87 11.58 11.12 10.85
N LEU A 88 10.59 11.99 11.06
CA LEU A 88 9.33 11.61 11.70
C LEU A 88 8.42 10.99 10.65
N ILE A 89 7.88 9.80 10.93
CA ILE A 89 7.04 9.08 9.96
C ILE A 89 5.97 8.28 10.68
N THR A 90 4.74 8.34 10.15
CA THR A 90 3.62 7.49 10.55
C THR A 90 3.73 6.15 9.84
N LEU A 91 3.82 5.07 10.61
CA LEU A 91 3.86 3.71 10.09
C LEU A 91 2.45 3.14 9.94
N PRO A 92 2.19 2.34 8.89
CA PRO A 92 0.90 1.71 8.70
C PRO A 92 0.73 0.55 9.69
N GLN A 93 -0.51 0.21 9.98
CA GLN A 93 -0.83 -1.03 10.67
C GLN A 93 -0.51 -2.24 9.79
N TRP A 94 -0.27 -3.40 10.40
CA TRP A 94 -0.13 -4.67 9.66
C TRP A 94 -0.83 -5.79 10.41
N HIS A 95 -1.79 -6.43 9.75
CA HIS A 95 -2.47 -7.62 10.22
C HIS A 95 -2.35 -8.76 9.21
N GLY A 96 -2.38 -9.98 9.71
CA GLY A 96 -2.45 -11.20 8.92
C GLY A 96 -3.74 -11.95 9.19
N ARG A 97 -4.06 -12.88 8.28
CA ARG A 97 -5.16 -13.82 8.42
C ARG A 97 -4.67 -15.21 8.08
N LEU A 98 -4.91 -16.16 8.97
CA LEU A 98 -4.73 -17.58 8.71
C LEU A 98 -6.08 -18.19 8.34
N ILE A 99 -6.09 -19.11 7.38
CA ILE A 99 -7.28 -19.83 6.95
C ILE A 99 -6.94 -21.30 6.84
N GLU A 100 -7.71 -22.14 7.53
CA GLU A 100 -7.61 -23.59 7.44
C GLU A 100 -8.97 -24.22 7.15
N ARG A 101 -8.95 -25.37 6.49
CA ARG A 101 -10.16 -26.11 6.13
C ARG A 101 -10.06 -27.51 6.72
N LEU A 102 -11.03 -27.86 7.55
CA LEU A 102 -11.18 -29.21 8.09
C LEU A 102 -12.61 -29.70 7.79
N HIS A 103 -12.72 -30.77 6.99
CA HIS A 103 -13.98 -31.24 6.43
C HIS A 103 -14.75 -30.11 5.71
N ASN A 104 -15.99 -29.83 6.12
CA ASN A 104 -16.82 -28.75 5.56
C ASN A 104 -16.75 -27.46 6.39
N THR A 105 -15.83 -27.38 7.36
CA THR A 105 -15.67 -26.22 8.24
C THR A 105 -14.42 -25.43 7.84
N VAL A 106 -14.60 -24.12 7.65
CA VAL A 106 -13.50 -23.17 7.45
C VAL A 106 -13.20 -22.48 8.77
N PHE A 107 -11.94 -22.53 9.18
CA PHE A 107 -11.44 -21.82 10.35
C PHE A 107 -10.59 -20.65 9.88
N SER A 108 -10.79 -19.50 10.50
CA SER A 108 -9.95 -18.33 10.27
C SER A 108 -9.54 -17.69 11.57
N GLU A 109 -8.30 -17.20 11.61
CA GLU A 109 -7.72 -16.46 12.72
C GLU A 109 -7.07 -15.19 12.18
N ASP A 110 -7.60 -14.04 12.58
CA ASP A 110 -6.97 -12.74 12.33
C ASP A 110 -5.97 -12.42 13.45
N TYR A 111 -4.85 -11.80 13.10
CA TYR A 111 -3.82 -11.42 14.08
C TYR A 111 -3.08 -10.14 13.66
N TRP A 112 -2.60 -9.39 14.64
CA TRP A 112 -1.92 -8.12 14.45
C TRP A 112 -0.41 -8.29 14.63
N ILE A 113 0.35 -7.83 13.65
CA ILE A 113 1.82 -7.77 13.71
C ILE A 113 2.23 -6.46 14.39
N THR A 114 1.59 -5.36 13.99
CA THR A 114 1.76 -4.04 14.59
C THR A 114 0.56 -3.13 14.30
N ASN A 115 0.32 -2.15 15.16
CA ASN A 115 -0.67 -1.09 14.95
C ASN A 115 -0.01 0.09 14.23
N SER A 116 -0.83 1.00 13.69
CA SER A 116 -0.32 2.27 13.17
C SER A 116 0.19 3.13 14.33
N HIS A 117 1.35 3.74 14.16
CA HIS A 117 2.01 4.59 15.15
C HIS A 117 3.11 5.42 14.49
N ASP A 118 3.47 6.52 15.14
CA ASP A 118 4.56 7.39 14.70
C ASP A 118 5.90 6.93 15.27
N ILE A 119 6.96 7.09 14.48
CA ILE A 119 8.33 6.83 14.88
C ILE A 119 9.24 8.01 14.48
N CYS A 120 10.43 8.05 15.07
CA CYS A 120 11.54 8.88 14.63
C CYS A 120 12.68 7.98 14.15
N LEU A 121 13.09 8.11 12.90
CA LEU A 121 14.32 7.53 12.40
C LEU A 121 15.47 8.51 12.62
N ASP A 122 16.56 8.01 13.19
CA ASP A 122 17.82 8.71 13.37
C ASP A 122 18.95 8.01 12.58
N ASN A 123 20.17 8.57 12.62
CA ASN A 123 21.37 8.03 11.96
C ASN A 123 21.18 7.69 10.47
N ILE A 124 20.48 8.59 9.78
CA ILE A 124 20.04 8.37 8.41
C ILE A 124 21.23 8.32 7.44
N ARG A 125 21.19 7.33 6.54
CA ARG A 125 22.08 7.16 5.40
C ARG A 125 21.25 6.97 4.14
N LYS A 126 21.60 7.69 3.09
CA LYS A 126 20.93 7.62 1.78
C LYS A 126 21.72 6.66 0.90
N GLU A 127 21.03 5.94 0.01
CA GLU A 127 21.67 5.02 -0.95
C GLU A 127 22.57 3.99 -0.25
N TYR A 128 22.02 3.33 0.76
CA TYR A 128 22.74 2.36 1.57
C TYR A 128 22.67 0.95 0.96
N SER A 129 23.81 0.25 0.92
CA SER A 129 23.85 -1.16 0.49
C SER A 129 23.49 -2.07 1.65
N PHE A 130 22.30 -2.68 1.61
CA PHE A 130 21.81 -3.64 2.60
C PHE A 130 21.60 -4.99 1.90
N GLU A 131 22.31 -6.02 2.35
CA GLU A 131 22.19 -7.39 1.80
C GLU A 131 22.22 -7.41 0.26
N ASN A 132 23.25 -6.75 -0.31
CA ASN A 132 23.47 -6.57 -1.74
C ASN A 132 22.34 -5.83 -2.50
N THR A 133 21.46 -5.15 -1.78
CA THR A 133 20.38 -4.33 -2.34
C THR A 133 20.59 -2.86 -1.96
N LEU A 134 20.61 -1.99 -2.97
CA LEU A 134 20.72 -0.54 -2.74
C LEU A 134 19.36 0.03 -2.33
N VAL A 135 19.19 0.28 -1.03
CA VAL A 135 17.98 0.90 -0.47
C VAL A 135 18.06 2.42 -0.52
N ASP A 136 16.90 3.07 -0.49
CA ASP A 136 16.83 4.53 -0.58
C ASP A 136 17.29 5.20 0.70
N ILE A 137 16.75 4.74 1.83
CA ILE A 137 17.06 5.26 3.15
C ILE A 137 17.32 4.09 4.09
N TYR A 138 18.42 4.19 4.83
CA TYR A 138 18.71 3.40 6.01
C TYR A 138 18.69 4.35 7.21
N GLY A 139 18.15 3.91 8.34
CA GLY A 139 18.23 4.63 9.61
C GLY A 139 18.06 3.68 10.78
N ASN A 140 17.90 4.24 11.97
CA ASN A 140 17.68 3.49 13.19
C ASN A 140 16.43 3.96 13.93
N ILE A 141 15.67 2.98 14.44
CA ILE A 141 14.71 3.19 15.52
C ILE A 141 15.38 2.64 16.78
N ASP A 142 15.73 3.53 17.70
CA ASP A 142 16.65 3.24 18.81
C ASP A 142 17.95 2.59 18.29
N LYS A 143 18.13 1.29 18.51
CA LYS A 143 19.29 0.50 18.08
C LYS A 143 19.01 -0.44 16.91
N TYR A 144 17.78 -0.48 16.41
CA TYR A 144 17.33 -1.43 15.40
C TYR A 144 17.37 -0.79 14.01
N PRO A 145 17.96 -1.46 13.00
CA PRO A 145 17.93 -0.98 11.62
C PRO A 145 16.51 -0.86 11.08
N PHE A 146 16.26 0.24 10.38
CA PHE A 146 15.03 0.49 9.66
C PHE A 146 15.33 0.99 8.26
N LEU A 147 14.69 0.39 7.26
CA LEU A 147 14.96 0.63 5.86
C LEU A 147 13.69 1.16 5.18
N ILE A 148 13.85 2.16 4.32
CA ILE A 148 12.79 2.63 3.44
C ILE A 148 13.24 2.40 2.00
N TYR A 149 12.35 1.82 1.21
CA TYR A 149 12.53 1.58 -0.21
C TYR A 149 11.41 2.27 -1.00
N PHE A 150 11.77 3.12 -1.95
CA PHE A 150 10.82 3.82 -2.80
C PHE A 150 10.52 3.01 -4.06
N THR A 151 9.24 2.68 -4.27
CA THR A 151 8.75 2.03 -5.49
C THR A 151 8.01 3.01 -6.39
N HIS A 152 8.01 2.75 -7.69
CA HIS A 152 7.22 3.45 -8.70
C HIS A 152 7.11 2.55 -9.96
N PRO A 153 6.33 2.90 -10.99
CA PRO A 153 6.10 2.01 -12.14
C PRO A 153 7.36 1.57 -12.90
N GLY A 154 8.46 2.32 -12.79
CA GLY A 154 9.76 1.99 -13.38
C GLY A 154 10.79 1.39 -12.39
N ARG A 155 10.38 1.09 -11.15
CA ARG A 155 11.24 0.54 -10.09
C ARG A 155 10.41 -0.34 -9.16
N SER A 156 10.48 -1.65 -9.39
CA SER A 156 9.82 -2.66 -8.57
C SER A 156 10.57 -2.92 -7.27
N LEU A 157 9.88 -3.61 -6.35
CA LEU A 157 10.44 -4.09 -5.09
C LEU A 157 11.39 -5.28 -5.34
N PRO A 158 12.66 -5.24 -4.89
CA PRO A 158 13.58 -6.36 -4.99
C PRO A 158 13.19 -7.52 -4.07
N GLU A 159 13.31 -8.75 -4.55
CA GLU A 159 12.93 -9.96 -3.80
C GLU A 159 13.73 -10.13 -2.51
N ASN A 160 15.02 -9.76 -2.50
CA ASN A 160 15.90 -9.86 -1.32
C ASN A 160 15.34 -9.12 -0.09
N LEU A 161 14.55 -8.05 -0.29
CA LEU A 161 13.96 -7.31 0.83
C LEU A 161 12.76 -8.02 1.46
N LEU A 162 12.16 -9.02 0.80
CA LEU A 162 11.01 -9.77 1.33
C LEU A 162 11.42 -10.74 2.45
N THR A 163 12.66 -11.23 2.38
CA THR A 163 13.23 -12.23 3.29
C THR A 163 14.67 -11.83 3.65
N PRO A 164 14.86 -10.76 4.44
CA PRO A 164 16.19 -10.33 4.84
C PRO A 164 16.87 -11.37 5.75
N GLU A 165 18.19 -11.50 5.66
CA GLU A 165 19.00 -12.32 6.57
C GLU A 165 18.97 -11.74 8.00
N LEU A 166 18.99 -10.42 8.13
CA LEU A 166 18.86 -9.74 9.41
C LEU A 166 17.38 -9.69 9.86
N GLU A 167 16.98 -10.63 10.71
CA GLU A 167 15.59 -10.68 11.22
C GLU A 167 15.22 -9.51 12.15
N GLN A 168 16.19 -8.85 12.77
CA GLN A 168 15.97 -7.72 13.69
C GLN A 168 16.00 -6.36 12.96
N CYS A 169 15.29 -6.26 11.83
CA CYS A 169 15.12 -5.02 11.09
C CYS A 169 13.66 -4.77 10.70
N GLY A 170 13.32 -3.51 10.42
CA GLY A 170 12.06 -3.14 9.78
C GLY A 170 12.32 -2.66 8.34
N ILE A 171 11.49 -3.09 7.39
CA ILE A 171 11.60 -2.66 5.99
C ILE A 171 10.25 -2.15 5.53
N LEU A 172 10.22 -0.89 5.09
CA LEU A 172 9.02 -0.18 4.66
C LEU A 172 9.12 0.20 3.17
N GLU A 173 8.10 -0.16 2.41
CA GLU A 173 7.87 0.36 1.06
C GLU A 173 7.14 1.70 1.16
N ILE A 174 7.59 2.69 0.37
CA ILE A 174 6.81 3.90 0.10
C ILE A 174 6.55 3.99 -1.41
N LYS A 175 5.26 3.88 -1.77
CA LYS A 175 4.73 3.84 -3.13
C LYS A 175 4.63 5.23 -3.74
N LEU A 176 5.66 5.65 -4.47
CA LEU A 176 5.72 7.00 -5.05
C LEU A 176 4.77 7.18 -6.24
N ASP A 177 4.20 6.12 -6.83
CA ASP A 177 3.11 6.20 -7.79
C ASP A 177 1.91 7.00 -7.25
N ASN A 178 1.64 6.88 -5.94
CA ASN A 178 0.57 7.61 -5.27
C ASN A 178 0.82 9.13 -5.22
N THR A 179 2.04 9.61 -5.40
CA THR A 179 2.31 11.07 -5.44
C THR A 179 1.66 11.76 -6.65
N ARG A 180 1.26 11.01 -7.69
CA ARG A 180 0.49 11.57 -8.79
C ARG A 180 -0.84 12.17 -8.34
N ARG A 181 -1.48 11.64 -7.28
CA ARG A 181 -2.76 12.16 -6.78
C ARG A 181 -2.62 13.55 -6.15
N LEU A 182 -1.42 13.88 -5.68
CA LEU A 182 -1.08 15.19 -5.11
C LEU A 182 -0.78 16.21 -6.23
N TYR A 183 -0.33 15.72 -7.39
CA TYR A 183 0.08 16.58 -8.49
C TYR A 183 -1.09 16.98 -9.40
N SER A 184 -1.91 17.94 -8.92
CA SER A 184 -3.00 18.53 -9.71
C SER A 184 -2.52 19.11 -11.04
N LYS A 185 -3.35 19.04 -12.10
CA LYS A 185 -3.07 19.70 -13.38
C LYS A 185 -3.32 21.21 -13.33
N GLU A 186 -4.21 21.64 -12.44
CA GLU A 186 -4.61 23.03 -12.33
C GLU A 186 -3.51 23.85 -11.66
N ASN A 187 -3.41 25.11 -12.06
CA ASN A 187 -2.45 26.02 -11.46
C ASN A 187 -2.83 26.30 -10.00
N THR A 188 -2.12 25.65 -9.08
CA THR A 188 -2.11 25.97 -7.66
C THR A 188 -1.03 27.02 -7.40
N ALA A 189 -1.28 28.26 -7.85
CA ALA A 189 -0.31 29.35 -7.70
C ALA A 189 0.18 29.44 -6.24
N ASN A 190 1.50 29.35 -6.05
CA ASN A 190 2.22 29.36 -4.77
C ASN A 190 2.10 28.11 -3.88
N VAL A 191 1.48 27.01 -4.32
CA VAL A 191 1.62 25.71 -3.62
C VAL A 191 2.86 25.00 -4.16
N LYS A 192 3.84 24.79 -3.28
CA LYS A 192 5.06 24.07 -3.64
C LYS A 192 4.83 22.56 -3.53
N PHE A 193 5.20 21.83 -4.57
CA PHE A 193 5.07 20.37 -4.54
C PHE A 193 6.03 19.75 -3.51
N ILE A 194 7.14 20.43 -3.22
CA ILE A 194 8.08 20.01 -2.16
C ILE A 194 7.39 19.86 -0.79
N ASP A 195 6.42 20.72 -0.47
CA ASP A 195 5.73 20.69 0.83
C ASP A 195 4.68 19.58 0.87
N GLU A 196 3.95 19.37 -0.23
CA GLU A 196 3.05 18.22 -0.40
C GLU A 196 3.83 16.89 -0.33
N LEU A 197 5.03 16.83 -0.91
CA LEU A 197 5.89 15.65 -0.83
C LEU A 197 6.40 15.40 0.59
N LYS A 198 6.79 16.45 1.34
CA LYS A 198 7.18 16.30 2.75
C LYS A 198 6.04 15.71 3.57
N ASP A 199 4.83 16.27 3.45
CA ASP A 199 3.65 15.80 4.16
C ASP A 199 3.31 14.34 3.79
N PHE A 200 3.36 14.02 2.51
CA PHE A 200 3.19 12.65 2.00
C PHE A 200 4.18 11.66 2.64
N LEU A 201 5.47 11.98 2.62
CA LEU A 201 6.50 11.11 3.18
C LEU A 201 6.27 10.86 4.68
N GLN A 202 5.82 11.87 5.43
CA GLN A 202 5.60 11.78 6.87
C GLN A 202 4.30 11.06 7.21
N HIS A 203 3.16 11.53 6.69
CA HIS A 203 1.84 11.20 7.25
C HIS A 203 1.00 10.25 6.39
N ASP A 204 1.27 10.18 5.07
CA ASP A 204 0.39 9.42 4.18
C ASP A 204 0.50 7.90 4.37
N SER A 205 -0.39 7.28 5.14
CA SER A 205 -0.33 5.85 5.44
C SER A 205 -0.72 4.97 4.25
N ASP A 206 -1.54 5.46 3.32
CA ASP A 206 -2.05 4.70 2.17
C ASP A 206 -0.94 4.33 1.17
N SER A 207 0.12 5.13 1.10
CA SER A 207 1.29 4.86 0.26
C SER A 207 2.37 4.03 0.95
N LYS A 208 2.20 3.71 2.24
CA LYS A 208 3.19 2.99 3.03
C LYS A 208 2.77 1.55 3.20
N GLN A 209 3.70 0.62 2.98
CA GLN A 209 3.43 -0.80 3.17
C GLN A 209 4.62 -1.48 3.83
N TRP A 210 4.37 -2.33 4.81
CA TRP A 210 5.43 -3.18 5.36
C TRP A 210 5.88 -4.20 4.33
N ILE A 211 7.19 -4.25 4.09
CA ILE A 211 7.85 -5.33 3.36
C ILE A 211 8.22 -6.43 4.36
N PHE A 212 8.86 -6.03 5.45
CA PHE A 212 9.32 -6.92 6.51
C PHE A 212 9.20 -6.25 7.88
N HIS A 213 8.85 -7.05 8.89
CA HIS A 213 8.72 -6.61 10.28
C HIS A 213 9.25 -7.71 11.20
N PRO A 214 10.05 -7.38 12.24
CA PRO A 214 10.74 -8.40 13.05
C PRO A 214 9.77 -9.30 13.83
N ARG A 215 8.55 -8.81 14.08
CA ARG A 215 7.49 -9.59 14.75
C ARG A 215 6.63 -10.45 13.80
N LYS A 216 6.82 -10.38 12.48
CA LYS A 216 5.95 -11.05 11.50
C LYS A 216 5.82 -12.55 11.78
N ASN A 217 6.96 -13.25 11.87
CA ASN A 217 6.98 -14.70 12.06
C ASN A 217 6.46 -15.11 13.43
N SER A 218 6.85 -14.40 14.49
CA SER A 218 6.45 -14.74 15.85
C SER A 218 4.95 -14.52 16.10
N GLU A 219 4.36 -13.46 15.56
CA GLU A 219 2.90 -13.23 15.67
C GLU A 219 2.11 -14.24 14.83
N ALA A 220 2.60 -14.61 13.64
CA ALA A 220 2.00 -15.65 12.82
C ALA A 220 2.01 -17.01 13.54
N MET A 221 3.13 -17.41 14.16
CA MET A 221 3.22 -18.65 14.92
C MET A 221 2.27 -18.68 16.14
N LYS A 222 2.12 -17.55 16.85
CA LYS A 222 1.14 -17.45 17.95
C LYS A 222 -0.29 -17.61 17.45
N ALA A 223 -0.61 -16.99 16.31
CA ALA A 223 -1.93 -17.11 15.69
C ALA A 223 -2.21 -18.55 15.23
N GLN A 224 -1.21 -19.21 14.66
CA GLN A 224 -1.32 -20.61 14.24
C GLN A 224 -1.65 -21.52 15.42
N LYS A 225 -0.94 -21.38 16.56
CA LYS A 225 -1.24 -22.17 17.76
C LYS A 225 -2.68 -22.01 18.25
N ARG A 226 -3.21 -20.77 18.25
CA ARG A 226 -4.61 -20.51 18.63
C ARG A 226 -5.59 -21.14 17.63
N LEU A 227 -5.26 -21.11 16.34
CA LEU A 227 -6.05 -21.74 15.29
C LEU A 227 -6.06 -23.26 15.45
N ASP A 228 -4.90 -23.88 15.66
CA ASP A 228 -4.74 -25.32 15.89
C ASP A 228 -5.55 -25.79 17.11
N GLU A 229 -5.52 -25.02 18.20
CA GLU A 229 -6.33 -25.29 19.40
C GLU A 229 -7.83 -25.25 19.10
N ARG A 230 -8.30 -24.27 18.31
CA ARG A 230 -9.70 -24.16 17.90
C ARG A 230 -10.13 -25.32 16.99
N ILE A 231 -9.25 -25.74 16.09
CA ILE A 231 -9.49 -26.88 15.18
C ILE A 231 -9.55 -28.17 15.99
N LYS A 232 -8.60 -28.40 16.90
CA LYS A 232 -8.55 -29.58 17.77
C LYS A 232 -9.80 -29.72 18.64
N ASN A 233 -10.34 -28.60 19.11
CA ASN A 233 -11.55 -28.57 19.93
C ASN A 233 -12.85 -28.59 19.10
N HIS A 234 -12.77 -28.62 17.77
CA HIS A 234 -13.95 -28.64 16.92
C HIS A 234 -14.56 -30.06 16.84
N ILE A 235 -15.80 -30.17 17.28
CA ILE A 235 -16.62 -31.37 17.08
C ILE A 235 -17.42 -31.17 15.79
N PRO A 236 -17.22 -32.01 14.75
CA PRO A 236 -18.02 -31.91 13.53
C PRO A 236 -19.51 -32.07 13.86
N PRO A 237 -20.42 -31.35 13.19
CA PRO A 237 -21.84 -31.66 13.28
C PRO A 237 -22.03 -33.12 12.86
N GLN A 238 -22.52 -33.96 13.78
CA GLN A 238 -22.78 -35.37 13.50
C GLN A 238 -23.75 -35.44 12.32
N SER A 239 -23.35 -36.11 11.24
CA SER A 239 -24.29 -36.56 10.23
C SER A 239 -25.29 -37.47 10.95
N HIS A 240 -26.55 -37.07 11.06
CA HIS A 240 -27.61 -37.98 11.48
C HIS A 240 -27.69 -39.11 10.46
N THR A 241 -26.94 -40.19 10.72
CA THR A 241 -27.16 -41.48 10.10
C THR A 241 -28.56 -41.92 10.52
N GLN A 242 -29.45 -42.06 9.55
CA GLN A 242 -30.79 -42.59 9.75
C GLN A 242 -30.71 -44.03 10.26
N GLU A 243 -30.63 -44.22 11.58
CA GLU A 243 -30.93 -45.50 12.20
C GLU A 243 -32.44 -45.67 12.23
N LYS A 244 -32.91 -46.57 11.36
CA LYS A 244 -34.28 -47.09 11.34
C LYS A 244 -34.60 -47.71 12.70
N CYS A 245 -35.38 -47.03 13.53
CA CYS A 245 -36.16 -47.68 14.58
C CYS A 245 -37.63 -47.71 14.18
N LYS A 246 -38.13 -48.93 14.00
CA LYS A 246 -39.55 -49.24 13.79
C LYS A 246 -40.30 -48.94 15.09
N GLN A 247 -41.34 -48.12 15.06
CA GLN A 247 -42.68 -48.41 15.62
C GLN A 247 -43.64 -47.21 15.48
N ASN A 248 -44.74 -47.49 14.77
CA ASN A 248 -46.13 -47.05 14.93
C ASN A 248 -46.52 -45.80 15.77
N VAL A 249 -47.18 -44.87 15.04
CA VAL A 249 -48.40 -44.07 15.34
C VAL A 249 -48.39 -43.14 16.58
N GLN A 250 -48.36 -41.82 16.36
CA GLN A 250 -49.49 -40.88 16.54
C GLN A 250 -49.00 -39.41 16.51
N ASP A 251 -49.89 -38.55 16.00
CA ASP A 251 -49.83 -37.10 15.81
C ASP A 251 -48.92 -36.29 16.76
N SER A 252 -48.09 -35.42 16.17
CA SER A 252 -48.14 -33.97 16.42
C SER A 252 -47.24 -33.23 15.41
N SER A 253 -47.82 -32.26 14.71
CA SER A 253 -47.20 -31.48 13.64
C SER A 253 -46.26 -30.38 14.19
N PRO A 254 -45.08 -30.12 13.58
CA PRO A 254 -44.42 -28.82 13.69
C PRO A 254 -44.43 -28.08 12.34
N ARG A 255 -44.79 -26.79 12.41
CA ARG A 255 -44.88 -25.82 11.31
C ARG A 255 -43.63 -25.85 10.41
N GLN A 256 -43.86 -26.02 9.10
CA GLN A 256 -42.84 -25.84 8.06
C GLN A 256 -42.38 -24.38 8.00
N GLU A 257 -41.15 -24.11 8.44
CA GLU A 257 -40.48 -22.84 8.15
C GLU A 257 -40.16 -22.77 6.66
N LYS A 258 -40.63 -21.72 5.99
CA LYS A 258 -40.52 -21.58 4.54
C LYS A 258 -39.18 -20.95 4.17
N ASP A 259 -38.40 -21.65 3.37
CA ASP A 259 -37.21 -21.12 2.70
C ASP A 259 -37.57 -19.97 1.75
N LYS A 260 -36.75 -18.92 1.71
CA LYS A 260 -36.85 -17.84 0.73
C LYS A 260 -35.53 -17.64 -0.02
N ASN A 261 -35.62 -17.14 -1.25
CA ASN A 261 -34.45 -16.75 -2.02
C ASN A 261 -34.05 -15.31 -1.68
N TYR A 262 -32.74 -15.08 -1.62
CA TYR A 262 -32.12 -13.80 -1.34
C TYR A 262 -31.09 -13.47 -2.41
N GLN A 263 -30.87 -12.18 -2.62
CA GLN A 263 -29.81 -11.65 -3.47
C GLN A 263 -29.06 -10.52 -2.76
N CYS A 264 -27.73 -10.56 -2.81
CA CYS A 264 -26.87 -9.50 -2.30
C CYS A 264 -26.83 -8.33 -3.28
N LEU A 265 -27.09 -7.11 -2.82
CA LEU A 265 -27.04 -5.90 -3.62
C LEU A 265 -25.60 -5.46 -3.95
N ASN A 266 -24.63 -5.87 -3.13
CA ASN A 266 -23.21 -5.52 -3.31
C ASN A 266 -22.49 -6.42 -4.33
N CYS A 267 -22.61 -7.75 -4.19
CA CYS A 267 -21.92 -8.71 -5.07
C CYS A 267 -22.84 -9.50 -6.00
N GLN A 268 -24.15 -9.24 -5.98
CA GLN A 268 -25.17 -9.88 -6.83
C GLN A 268 -25.39 -11.39 -6.60
N TRP A 269 -24.71 -12.01 -5.62
CA TRP A 269 -24.85 -13.42 -5.27
C TRP A 269 -26.26 -13.77 -4.79
N LYS A 270 -26.79 -14.93 -5.22
CA LYS A 270 -28.12 -15.43 -4.88
C LYS A 270 -28.04 -16.69 -4.03
N TRP A 271 -28.83 -16.81 -2.97
CA TRP A 271 -28.87 -17.99 -2.11
C TRP A 271 -30.23 -18.20 -1.45
N VAL A 272 -30.47 -19.40 -0.91
CA VAL A 272 -31.67 -19.78 -0.16
C VAL A 272 -31.39 -19.68 1.34
N GLY A 273 -32.28 -19.08 2.12
CA GLY A 273 -32.12 -18.98 3.57
C GLY A 273 -33.43 -18.94 4.35
N LEU A 274 -33.33 -19.20 5.66
CA LEU A 274 -34.45 -19.15 6.59
C LEU A 274 -34.81 -17.70 6.94
N VAL A 275 -36.11 -17.42 7.09
CA VAL A 275 -36.65 -16.05 7.29
C VAL A 275 -36.20 -15.41 8.62
N HIS A 276 -35.73 -16.20 9.60
CA HIS A 276 -35.40 -15.73 10.95
C HIS A 276 -33.93 -15.91 11.32
N ALA A 277 -33.08 -16.33 10.38
CA ALA A 277 -31.64 -16.40 10.58
C ALA A 277 -30.98 -15.03 10.40
N ARG A 278 -29.85 -14.80 11.07
CA ARG A 278 -28.98 -13.64 10.83
C ARG A 278 -28.49 -13.71 9.38
N LEU A 279 -29.05 -12.87 8.51
CA LEU A 279 -28.77 -12.89 7.08
C LEU A 279 -27.49 -12.10 6.78
N GLU A 280 -26.44 -12.82 6.40
CA GLU A 280 -25.21 -12.26 5.86
C GLU A 280 -24.96 -12.87 4.47
N CYS A 281 -24.47 -12.07 3.53
CA CYS A 281 -24.12 -12.59 2.21
C CYS A 281 -22.98 -13.62 2.35
N PRO A 282 -23.15 -14.87 1.86
CA PRO A 282 -22.13 -15.92 1.99
C PRO A 282 -20.80 -15.59 1.28
N GLN A 283 -20.83 -14.67 0.31
CA GLN A 283 -19.67 -14.35 -0.53
C GLN A 283 -18.90 -13.11 -0.07
N CYS A 284 -19.59 -12.08 0.42
CA CYS A 284 -18.94 -10.82 0.81
C CYS A 284 -19.20 -10.41 2.26
N HIS A 285 -19.90 -11.25 3.04
CA HIS A 285 -20.17 -11.08 4.47
C HIS A 285 -20.79 -9.73 4.86
N ARG A 286 -21.51 -9.09 3.91
CA ARG A 286 -22.31 -7.90 4.19
C ARG A 286 -23.59 -8.34 4.88
N ASP A 287 -24.02 -7.57 5.88
CA ASP A 287 -25.20 -7.87 6.68
C ASP A 287 -26.52 -7.68 5.90
N HIS A 288 -27.62 -7.91 6.62
CA HIS A 288 -28.99 -7.82 6.14
C HIS A 288 -29.38 -6.50 5.45
N LEU A 289 -28.63 -5.40 5.63
CA LEU A 289 -28.91 -4.13 4.93
C LEU A 289 -28.61 -4.22 3.43
N TYR A 290 -27.78 -5.17 3.00
CA TYR A 290 -27.37 -5.37 1.61
C TYR A 290 -28.08 -6.55 0.94
N ILE A 291 -29.19 -7.02 1.50
CA ILE A 291 -29.84 -8.26 1.09
C ILE A 291 -31.29 -7.99 0.71
N ARG A 292 -31.69 -8.37 -0.51
CA ARG A 292 -33.09 -8.33 -0.96
C ARG A 292 -33.67 -9.73 -1.13
N ASN A 293 -34.96 -9.87 -0.86
CA ASN A 293 -35.70 -11.09 -1.20
C ASN A 293 -36.03 -11.09 -2.69
N ILE A 294 -35.93 -12.24 -3.35
CA ILE A 294 -36.23 -12.41 -4.79
C ILE A 294 -37.14 -13.61 -5.05
#